data_AF-U2PWA9-F1
#
_entry.id   AF-U2PWA9-F1
#
_cell.length_a   1.000
_cell.length_b   1.000
_cell.length_c   1.000
_cell.angle_alpha   90.00
_cell.angle_beta   90.00
_cell.angle_gamma   90.00
#
_symmetry.space_group_name_H-M   'P 1'
#
loop_
_entity.id
_entity.type
_entity.pdbx_description
1 polymer ?
#
loop_
_entity_poly.entity_id
_entity_poly.type
_entity_poly.pdbx_seq_one_letter_code
_entity_poly.pdbx_strand_id
1 'polypeptide(L)'
;MKKLTLIILHKLPNRVRFKISHDITNTKKFFETVKVETKNTALRYNQTINTLLVTFEPEEISIDEVIYRTATALSVEHGMTSVKLVEDFEEKSIDLLSVYSGAAILLSFLYGLGKSKVEKLQIGINNFTAGLTTAAIIEHAYRETQRKGFFDIEILPALYLLKSYLANRSVTAIALMWFTTFGRHLVLNNFSNKEVRIYRLKADNGKSHYVVDVRNDNSIENLSDLIDHIFFNNRAGNEPDDKYIALQ
;
A
#
# COMPACT_ATOMS: atom_id res chain seq x y z
N MET A 1 13.75 -11.61 -5.40
CA MET A 1 13.50 -11.44 -6.85
C MET A 1 12.62 -10.22 -7.02
N LYS A 2 12.90 -9.32 -7.97
CA LYS A 2 12.14 -8.08 -8.15
C LYS A 2 10.75 -8.43 -8.70
N LYS A 3 9.70 -8.33 -7.87
CA LYS A 3 8.31 -8.56 -8.29
C LYS A 3 7.87 -7.41 -9.21
N LEU A 4 7.06 -7.70 -10.23
CA LEU A 4 6.38 -6.65 -11.00
C LEU A 4 5.25 -6.09 -10.12
N THR A 5 5.00 -4.79 -10.14
CA THR A 5 3.86 -4.18 -9.44
C THR A 5 2.86 -3.62 -10.46
N LEU A 6 1.59 -3.92 -10.23
CA LEU A 6 0.42 -3.35 -10.92
C LEU A 6 -0.47 -2.68 -9.87
N ILE A 7 -0.54 -1.35 -9.88
CA ILE A 7 -1.29 -0.57 -8.89
C ILE A 7 -2.58 -0.09 -9.54
N ILE A 8 -3.73 -0.40 -8.94
CA ILE A 8 -5.02 0.14 -9.36
C ILE A 8 -5.14 1.58 -8.86
N LEU A 9 -5.09 2.54 -9.77
CA LEU A 9 -5.26 3.96 -9.45
C LEU A 9 -6.75 4.31 -9.29
N HIS A 10 -7.59 3.81 -10.20
CA HIS A 10 -9.04 4.08 -10.15
C HIS A 10 -9.81 2.87 -10.67
N LYS A 11 -10.87 2.49 -9.95
CA LYS A 11 -11.83 1.44 -10.33
C LYS A 11 -13.20 2.10 -10.56
N LEU A 12 -13.69 2.03 -11.79
CA LEU A 12 -15.04 2.46 -12.18
C LEU A 12 -15.70 1.32 -12.95
N PRO A 13 -17.04 1.28 -13.03
CA PRO A 13 -17.76 0.16 -13.64
C PRO A 13 -17.27 -0.20 -15.04
N ASN A 14 -16.96 0.79 -15.88
CA ASN A 14 -16.57 0.64 -17.29
C ASN A 14 -15.11 0.98 -17.60
N ARG A 15 -14.31 1.31 -16.58
CA ARG A 15 -12.89 1.64 -16.79
C ARG A 15 -12.05 1.41 -15.54
N VAL A 16 -10.84 0.93 -15.76
CA VAL A 16 -9.82 0.82 -14.72
C VAL A 16 -8.55 1.51 -15.18
N ARG A 17 -7.96 2.30 -14.29
CA ARG A 17 -6.66 2.92 -14.52
C ARG A 17 -5.62 2.24 -13.65
N PHE A 18 -4.51 1.87 -14.25
CA PHE A 18 -3.38 1.23 -13.60
C PHE A 18 -2.13 2.12 -13.67
N LYS A 19 -1.28 2.00 -12.66
CA LYS A 19 0.15 2.36 -12.71
C LYS A 19 0.95 1.08 -12.77
N ILE A 20 1.87 0.99 -13.73
CA ILE A 20 2.72 -0.18 -13.93
C ILE A 20 4.16 0.14 -13.51
N SER A 21 4.80 -0.85 -12.89
CA SER A 21 6.19 -0.72 -12.39
C SER A 21 7.25 -0.73 -13.50
N HIS A 22 6.96 -1.37 -14.64
CA HIS A 22 7.90 -1.56 -15.74
C HIS A 22 7.22 -1.20 -17.06
N ASP A 23 8.03 -0.72 -18.00
CA ASP A 23 7.55 -0.23 -19.28
C ASP A 23 7.03 -1.38 -20.16
N ILE A 24 5.91 -1.14 -20.83
CA ILE A 24 5.42 -2.03 -21.89
C ILE A 24 6.27 -1.79 -23.14
N THR A 25 7.12 -2.76 -23.46
CA THR A 25 8.04 -2.75 -24.62
C THR A 25 7.28 -3.04 -25.92
N ASN A 26 6.32 -3.99 -25.89
CA ASN A 26 5.50 -4.36 -27.04
C ASN A 26 4.02 -4.09 -26.77
N THR A 27 3.64 -2.82 -26.95
CA THR A 27 2.27 -2.34 -26.73
C THR A 27 1.23 -3.09 -27.56
N LYS A 28 1.54 -3.44 -28.81
CA LYS A 28 0.62 -4.16 -29.68
C LYS A 28 0.28 -5.54 -29.12
N LYS A 29 1.30 -6.34 -28.80
CA LYS A 29 1.12 -7.69 -28.25
C LYS A 29 0.46 -7.66 -26.87
N PHE A 30 0.84 -6.70 -26.03
CA PHE A 30 0.19 -6.48 -24.74
C PHE A 30 -1.30 -6.21 -24.92
N PHE A 31 -1.67 -5.30 -25.84
CA PHE A 31 -3.05 -4.92 -26.07
C PHE A 31 -3.87 -6.08 -26.64
N GLU A 32 -3.29 -6.86 -27.55
CA GLU A 32 -3.91 -8.09 -28.07
C GLU A 32 -4.21 -9.09 -26.94
N THR A 33 -3.29 -9.26 -25.98
CA THR A 33 -3.44 -10.17 -24.85
C THR A 33 -4.55 -9.72 -23.88
N VAL A 34 -4.69 -8.42 -23.64
CA VAL A 34 -5.77 -7.91 -22.76
C VAL A 34 -7.14 -7.96 -23.45
N LYS A 35 -7.19 -7.71 -24.76
CA LYS A 35 -8.43 -7.61 -25.55
C LYS A 35 -9.03 -8.94 -25.99
N VAL A 36 -8.40 -10.09 -25.70
CA VAL A 36 -8.84 -11.42 -26.14
C VAL A 36 -10.36 -11.57 -25.99
N GLU A 37 -11.08 -11.94 -27.05
CA GLU A 37 -12.54 -12.18 -27.01
C GLU A 37 -13.44 -11.01 -26.59
N THR A 38 -12.91 -9.79 -26.48
CA THR A 38 -13.71 -8.58 -26.19
C THR A 38 -13.80 -7.69 -27.42
N LYS A 39 -15.00 -7.19 -27.73
CA LYS A 39 -15.22 -6.33 -28.90
C LYS A 39 -15.03 -4.86 -28.54
N ASN A 40 -15.47 -4.49 -27.33
CA ASN A 40 -15.54 -3.11 -26.88
C ASN A 40 -14.48 -2.75 -25.82
N THR A 41 -13.27 -3.29 -25.94
CA THR A 41 -12.14 -2.97 -25.05
C THR A 41 -11.13 -2.04 -25.73
N ALA A 42 -10.89 -0.88 -25.12
CA ALA A 42 -9.90 0.09 -25.54
C ALA A 42 -8.81 0.26 -24.48
N LEU A 43 -7.55 0.30 -24.92
CA LEU A 43 -6.40 0.52 -24.05
C LEU A 43 -5.67 1.79 -24.48
N ARG A 44 -5.27 2.60 -23.50
CA ARG A 44 -4.40 3.76 -23.70
C ARG A 44 -3.24 3.68 -22.73
N TYR A 45 -2.03 3.56 -23.26
CA TYR A 45 -0.81 3.53 -22.49
C TYR A 45 -0.09 4.88 -22.57
N ASN A 46 0.37 5.39 -21.43
CA ASN A 46 1.23 6.56 -21.35
C ASN A 46 2.59 6.14 -20.76
N GLN A 47 3.60 6.14 -21.62
CA GLN A 47 4.99 5.78 -21.30
C GLN A 47 5.68 6.78 -20.37
N THR A 48 5.31 8.07 -20.40
CA THR A 48 5.99 9.09 -19.58
C THR A 48 5.73 8.90 -18.09
N ILE A 49 4.52 8.46 -17.74
CA ILE A 49 4.09 8.27 -16.34
C ILE A 49 3.78 6.80 -16.01
N ASN A 50 4.05 5.88 -16.94
CA ASN A 50 3.76 4.45 -16.82
C ASN A 50 2.36 4.16 -16.29
N THR A 51 1.37 4.74 -16.97
CA THR A 51 -0.04 4.48 -16.66
C THR A 51 -0.78 3.86 -17.85
N LEU A 52 -1.64 2.91 -17.54
CA LEU A 52 -2.50 2.22 -18.49
C LEU A 52 -3.96 2.50 -18.13
N LEU A 53 -4.73 2.98 -19.09
CA LEU A 53 -6.18 3.09 -18.97
C LEU A 53 -6.81 1.99 -19.81
N VAL A 54 -7.67 1.18 -19.19
CA VAL A 54 -8.48 0.17 -19.88
C VAL A 54 -9.94 0.58 -19.74
N THR A 55 -10.60 0.78 -20.87
CA THR A 55 -12.04 1.02 -20.97
C THR A 55 -12.69 -0.21 -21.59
N PHE A 56 -13.81 -0.65 -21.03
CA PHE A 56 -14.49 -1.88 -21.44
C PHE A 56 -16.00 -1.78 -21.19
N GLU A 57 -16.77 -2.66 -21.82
CA GLU A 57 -18.19 -2.80 -21.57
C GLU A 57 -18.41 -3.78 -20.40
N PRO A 58 -19.05 -3.38 -19.29
CA PRO A 58 -19.24 -4.26 -18.13
C PRO A 58 -20.11 -5.48 -18.41
N GLU A 59 -20.92 -5.43 -19.47
CA GLU A 59 -21.72 -6.57 -19.95
C GLU A 59 -20.87 -7.63 -20.68
N GLU A 60 -19.72 -7.24 -21.26
CA GLU A 60 -18.81 -8.16 -21.97
C GLU A 60 -17.77 -8.77 -21.03
N ILE A 61 -17.22 -7.98 -20.11
CA ILE A 61 -16.11 -8.40 -19.25
C ILE A 61 -16.21 -7.76 -17.87
N SER A 62 -16.00 -8.57 -16.83
CA SER A 62 -16.01 -8.09 -15.45
C SER A 62 -14.76 -7.28 -15.12
N ILE A 63 -14.87 -6.38 -14.13
CA ILE A 63 -13.74 -5.54 -13.72
C ILE A 63 -12.55 -6.39 -13.23
N ASP A 64 -12.84 -7.45 -12.48
CA ASP A 64 -11.81 -8.31 -11.91
C ASP A 64 -11.08 -9.10 -13.01
N GLU A 65 -11.81 -9.55 -14.04
CA GLU A 65 -11.20 -10.19 -15.20
C GLU A 65 -10.29 -9.23 -15.99
N VAL A 66 -10.67 -7.96 -16.16
CA VAL A 66 -9.81 -6.93 -16.77
C VAL A 66 -8.52 -6.76 -15.97
N ILE A 67 -8.61 -6.74 -14.64
CA ILE A 67 -7.45 -6.64 -13.75
C ILE A 67 -6.52 -7.85 -13.95
N TYR A 68 -7.05 -9.08 -13.92
CA TYR A 68 -6.23 -10.29 -14.05
C TYR A 68 -5.63 -10.47 -15.45
N ARG A 69 -6.35 -10.11 -16.52
CA ARG A 69 -5.81 -10.11 -17.88
C ARG A 69 -4.69 -9.10 -18.04
N THR A 70 -4.83 -7.92 -17.42
CA THR A 70 -3.78 -6.89 -17.40
C THR A 70 -2.54 -7.39 -16.65
N ALA A 71 -2.71 -8.02 -15.48
CA ALA A 71 -1.61 -8.63 -14.73
C ALA A 71 -0.93 -9.77 -15.52
N THR A 72 -1.73 -10.61 -16.20
CA THR A 72 -1.25 -11.70 -17.06
C THR A 72 -0.42 -11.16 -18.22
N ALA A 73 -0.92 -10.16 -18.95
CA ALA A 73 -0.20 -9.53 -20.05
C ALA A 73 1.16 -8.95 -19.59
N LEU A 74 1.17 -8.29 -18.42
CA LEU A 74 2.38 -7.72 -17.84
C LEU A 74 3.40 -8.80 -17.46
N SER A 75 2.95 -9.89 -16.84
CA SER A 75 3.79 -11.03 -16.47
C SER A 75 4.39 -11.72 -17.69
N VAL A 76 3.56 -12.02 -18.70
CA VAL A 76 3.98 -12.70 -19.94
C VAL A 76 5.02 -11.89 -20.70
N GLU A 77 4.84 -10.57 -20.78
CA GLU A 77 5.81 -9.68 -21.42
C GLU A 77 7.18 -9.71 -20.72
N HIS A 78 7.18 -9.89 -19.39
CA HIS A 78 8.37 -9.90 -18.54
C HIS A 78 8.76 -11.31 -18.08
N GLY A 79 8.58 -12.31 -18.96
CA GLY A 79 9.12 -13.66 -18.75
C GLY A 79 8.41 -14.48 -17.66
N MET A 80 7.10 -14.31 -17.51
CA MET A 80 6.27 -14.99 -16.50
C MET A 80 6.62 -14.61 -15.04
N THR A 81 7.13 -13.39 -14.83
CA THR A 81 7.43 -12.89 -13.48
C THR A 81 6.13 -12.62 -12.72
N SER A 82 6.08 -12.97 -11.42
CA SER A 82 4.92 -12.72 -10.55
C SER A 82 4.58 -11.22 -10.47
N VAL A 83 3.28 -10.91 -10.43
CA VAL A 83 2.77 -9.54 -10.34
C VAL A 83 2.14 -9.30 -8.97
N LYS A 84 2.65 -8.33 -8.22
CA LYS A 84 2.02 -7.77 -7.03
C LYS A 84 0.91 -6.82 -7.48
N LEU A 85 -0.33 -7.20 -7.25
CA LEU A 85 -1.52 -6.40 -7.49
C LEU A 85 -1.86 -5.60 -6.23
N VAL A 86 -1.98 -4.28 -6.38
CA VAL A 86 -2.33 -3.37 -5.28
C VAL A 86 -3.69 -2.76 -5.61
N GLU A 87 -4.76 -3.25 -4.95
CA GLU A 87 -6.16 -2.96 -5.34
C GLU A 87 -6.72 -1.63 -4.80
N ASP A 88 -6.06 -1.02 -3.82
CA ASP A 88 -6.42 0.30 -3.31
C ASP A 88 -5.20 1.22 -3.36
N PHE A 89 -5.45 2.52 -3.54
CA PHE A 89 -4.42 3.54 -3.37
C PHE A 89 -3.68 3.26 -2.06
N GLU A 90 -2.34 3.26 -2.08
CA GLU A 90 -1.54 3.19 -0.86
C GLU A 90 -2.12 4.16 0.19
N GLU A 91 -2.91 3.66 1.14
CA GLU A 91 -3.30 4.38 2.34
C GLU A 91 -2.06 4.38 3.23
N LYS A 92 -1.15 5.27 2.82
CA LYS A 92 0.21 5.54 3.31
C LYS A 92 0.64 4.66 4.48
N SER A 93 1.69 3.87 4.22
CA SER A 93 2.62 3.49 5.28
C SER A 93 3.01 4.72 6.10
N ILE A 94 3.24 4.50 7.41
CA ILE A 94 3.71 5.55 8.31
C ILE A 94 4.93 6.23 7.71
N ASP A 95 4.87 7.57 7.61
CA ASP A 95 5.96 8.37 7.07
C ASP A 95 7.23 8.25 7.93
N LEU A 96 8.40 8.44 7.33
CA LEU A 96 9.67 8.18 8.00
C LEU A 96 9.86 9.05 9.25
N LEU A 97 9.47 10.33 9.21
CA LEU A 97 9.49 11.20 10.39
C LEU A 97 8.53 10.70 11.49
N SER A 98 7.39 10.13 11.10
CA SER A 98 6.46 9.54 12.05
C SER A 98 7.07 8.29 12.72
N VAL A 99 7.75 7.42 11.97
CA VAL A 99 8.50 6.28 12.53
C VAL A 99 9.57 6.77 13.52
N TYR A 100 10.38 7.77 13.14
CA TYR A 100 11.41 8.30 14.02
C TYR A 100 10.84 8.95 15.28
N SER A 101 9.72 9.67 15.16
CA SER A 101 9.04 10.23 16.34
C SER A 101 8.51 9.14 17.28
N GLY A 102 7.94 8.05 16.75
CA GLY A 102 7.54 6.88 17.53
C GLY A 102 8.72 6.23 18.26
N ALA A 103 9.84 6.05 17.58
CA ALA A 103 11.07 5.53 18.19
C ALA A 103 11.62 6.46 19.29
N ALA A 104 11.57 7.78 19.09
CA ALA A 104 11.98 8.75 20.10
C ALA A 104 11.06 8.78 21.32
N ILE A 105 9.75 8.53 21.14
CA ILE A 105 8.79 8.37 22.25
C ILE A 105 9.13 7.11 23.05
N LEU A 106 9.39 5.99 22.37
CA LEU A 106 9.79 4.75 23.03
C LEU A 106 11.09 4.93 23.81
N LEU A 107 12.11 5.57 23.22
CA LEU A 107 13.37 5.85 23.89
C LEU A 107 13.18 6.74 25.13
N SER A 108 12.38 7.80 25.01
CA SER A 108 12.03 8.70 26.11
C SER A 108 11.34 7.96 27.27
N PHE A 109 10.41 7.05 26.92
CA PHE A 109 9.70 6.21 27.89
C PHE A 109 10.63 5.22 28.58
N LEU A 110 11.44 4.47 27.82
CA LEU A 110 12.40 3.49 28.35
C LEU A 110 13.46 4.15 29.25
N TYR A 111 13.99 5.31 28.84
CA TYR A 111 14.92 6.08 29.67
C TYR A 111 14.25 6.55 30.97
N GLY A 112 12.97 6.92 30.90
CA GLY A 112 12.14 7.26 32.06
C GLY A 112 11.89 6.10 33.04
N LEU A 113 12.07 4.84 32.63
CA LEU A 113 11.99 3.65 33.49
C LEU A 113 13.34 3.26 34.12
N GLY A 114 14.45 3.81 33.64
CA GLY A 114 15.80 3.48 34.12
C GLY A 114 16.04 3.86 35.59
N LYS A 115 16.92 3.11 36.26
CA LYS A 115 17.28 3.35 37.68
C LYS A 115 18.17 4.58 37.89
N SER A 116 19.00 4.94 36.91
CA SER A 116 19.94 6.07 36.96
C SER A 116 19.44 7.23 36.08
N LYS A 117 18.52 8.03 36.60
CA LYS A 117 17.89 9.12 35.85
C LYS A 117 18.70 10.41 36.00
N VAL A 118 19.19 10.94 34.89
CA VAL A 118 19.67 12.33 34.83
C VAL A 118 18.51 13.21 34.37
N GLU A 119 18.01 14.07 35.26
CA GLU A 119 16.81 14.88 35.03
C GLU A 119 16.97 15.83 33.82
N LYS A 120 18.11 16.50 33.70
CA LYS A 120 18.44 17.36 32.54
C LYS A 120 18.42 16.58 31.22
N LEU A 121 18.89 15.33 31.23
CA LEU A 121 18.91 14.47 30.04
C LEU A 121 17.49 13.99 29.70
N GLN A 122 16.66 13.64 30.69
CA GLN A 122 15.25 13.30 30.46
C GLN A 122 14.50 14.48 29.83
N ILE A 123 14.68 15.69 30.36
CA ILE A 123 14.05 16.90 29.80
C ILE A 123 14.53 17.14 28.37
N GLY A 124 15.83 16.98 28.10
CA GLY A 124 16.39 17.10 26.75
C GLY A 124 15.78 16.09 25.77
N ILE A 125 15.70 14.81 26.15
CA ILE A 125 15.09 13.75 25.35
C ILE A 125 13.61 14.06 25.12
N ASN A 126 12.85 14.44 26.16
CA ASN A 126 11.42 14.75 26.04
C ASN A 126 11.16 15.92 25.09
N ASN A 127 11.98 16.98 25.15
CA ASN A 127 11.87 18.14 24.26
C ASN A 127 12.21 17.77 22.82
N PHE A 128 13.26 16.95 22.62
CA PHE A 128 13.61 16.42 21.31
C PHE A 128 12.49 15.57 20.72
N THR A 129 11.93 14.64 21.50
CA THR A 129 10.80 13.80 21.13
C THR A 129 9.58 14.64 20.76
N ALA A 130 9.27 15.70 21.53
CA ALA A 130 8.16 16.59 21.23
C ALA A 130 8.37 17.39 19.93
N GLY A 131 9.57 17.91 19.71
CA GLY A 131 9.93 18.61 18.48
C GLY A 131 9.78 17.70 17.26
N LEU A 132 10.30 16.47 17.35
CA LEU A 132 10.24 15.50 16.28
C LEU A 132 8.80 15.04 15.97
N THR A 133 7.99 14.81 17.01
CA THR A 133 6.57 14.45 16.86
C THR A 133 5.77 15.58 16.23
N THR A 134 6.00 16.82 16.68
CA THR A 134 5.32 18.00 16.11
C THR A 134 5.70 18.18 14.63
N ALA A 135 6.98 18.03 14.29
CA ALA A 135 7.43 18.11 12.90
C ALA A 135 6.80 17.01 12.03
N ALA A 136 6.70 15.78 12.54
CA ALA A 136 6.06 14.67 11.84
C ALA A 136 4.57 14.95 11.58
N ILE A 137 3.84 15.50 12.56
CA ILE A 137 2.42 15.86 12.40
C ILE A 137 2.24 16.97 11.36
N ILE A 138 3.11 17.99 11.36
CA ILE A 138 3.07 19.08 10.37
C ILE A 138 3.37 18.55 8.96
N GLU A 139 4.40 17.71 8.81
CA GLU A 139 4.73 17.10 7.52
C GLU A 139 3.55 16.26 7.00
N HIS A 140 2.96 15.46 7.88
CA HIS A 140 1.79 14.65 7.56
C HIS A 140 0.62 15.52 7.09
N ALA A 141 0.25 16.55 7.86
CA ALA A 141 -0.80 17.51 7.51
C ALA A 141 -0.55 18.20 6.17
N TYR A 142 0.69 18.63 5.92
CA TYR A 142 1.08 19.28 4.67
C TYR A 142 0.95 18.32 3.48
N ARG A 143 1.49 17.10 3.59
CA ARG A 143 1.42 16.08 2.55
C ARG A 143 -0.01 15.65 2.25
N GLU A 144 -0.90 15.65 3.25
CA GLU A 144 -2.30 15.34 3.04
C GLU A 144 -3.06 16.48 2.37
N THR A 145 -2.84 17.70 2.82
CA THR A 145 -3.46 18.89 2.22
C THR A 145 -3.07 19.01 0.74
N GLN A 146 -1.80 18.76 0.40
CA GLN A 146 -1.34 18.73 -0.99
C GLN A 146 -1.99 17.63 -1.83
N ARG A 147 -2.37 16.49 -1.22
CA ARG A 147 -2.96 15.34 -1.94
C ARG A 147 -4.48 15.41 -2.05
N LYS A 148 -5.17 15.74 -0.96
CA LYS A 148 -6.64 15.67 -0.83
C LYS A 148 -7.31 17.05 -0.91
N GLY A 149 -6.53 18.14 -0.77
CA GLY A 149 -7.05 19.50 -0.67
C GLY A 149 -7.55 19.89 0.73
N PHE A 150 -7.52 18.97 1.69
CA PHE A 150 -7.85 19.19 3.11
C PHE A 150 -6.95 18.34 4.01
N PHE A 151 -6.86 18.70 5.28
CA PHE A 151 -6.12 17.95 6.29
C PHE A 151 -7.02 16.92 6.98
N ASP A 152 -6.49 15.77 7.38
CA ASP A 152 -7.28 14.75 8.06
C ASP A 152 -7.69 15.20 9.47
N ILE A 153 -8.85 14.72 9.92
CA ILE A 153 -9.43 15.07 11.23
C ILE A 153 -8.54 14.64 12.41
N GLU A 154 -7.62 13.70 12.15
CA GLU A 154 -6.67 13.09 13.08
C GLU A 154 -5.63 14.08 13.63
N ILE A 155 -5.48 15.25 12.99
CA ILE A 155 -4.60 16.32 13.44
C ILE A 155 -5.23 17.15 14.58
N LEU A 156 -6.56 17.22 14.65
CA LEU A 156 -7.26 18.07 15.62
C LEU A 156 -7.01 17.66 17.09
N PRO A 157 -7.11 16.37 17.46
CA PRO A 157 -6.76 15.93 18.82
C PRO A 157 -5.28 16.18 19.15
N ALA A 158 -4.39 16.01 18.16
CA ALA A 158 -2.96 16.25 18.31
C ALA A 158 -2.67 17.73 18.65
N LEU A 159 -3.31 18.68 17.97
CA LEU A 159 -3.18 20.10 18.27
C LEU A 159 -3.67 20.45 19.69
N TYR A 160 -4.75 19.82 20.14
CA TYR A 160 -5.24 20.00 21.51
C TYR A 160 -4.24 19.47 22.55
N LEU A 161 -3.67 18.29 22.30
CA LEU A 161 -2.69 17.65 23.18
C LEU A 161 -1.33 18.37 23.18
N LEU A 162 -0.96 19.08 22.11
CA LEU A 162 0.23 19.92 22.08
C LEU A 162 0.16 21.02 23.15
N LYS A 163 -1.02 21.61 23.35
CA LYS A 163 -1.26 22.58 24.43
C LYS A 163 -1.04 21.95 25.81
N SER A 164 -1.50 20.72 26.01
CA SER A 164 -1.26 19.95 27.25
C SER A 164 0.24 19.68 27.46
N TYR A 165 0.96 19.34 26.38
CA TYR A 165 2.41 19.14 26.45
C TYR A 165 3.16 20.44 26.82
N LEU A 166 2.80 21.59 26.23
CA LEU A 166 3.44 22.87 26.55
C LEU A 166 3.25 23.25 28.03
N ALA A 167 2.13 22.84 28.64
CA ALA A 167 1.87 23.08 30.06
C ALA A 167 2.62 22.09 30.98
N ASN A 168 2.60 20.79 30.67
CA ASN A 168 2.99 19.73 31.61
C ASN A 168 4.25 18.93 31.20
N ARG A 169 4.81 19.18 30.01
CA ARG A 169 5.96 18.48 29.40
C ARG A 169 5.89 16.96 29.48
N SER A 170 4.67 16.40 29.44
CA SER A 170 4.45 14.97 29.64
C SER A 170 4.74 14.16 28.37
N VAL A 171 5.58 13.14 28.49
CA VAL A 171 5.82 12.15 27.42
C VAL A 171 4.54 11.42 27.03
N THR A 172 3.63 11.18 27.98
CA THR A 172 2.35 10.53 27.70
C THR A 172 1.47 11.38 26.79
N ALA A 173 1.53 12.70 26.91
CA ALA A 173 0.82 13.61 26.00
C ALA A 173 1.41 13.52 24.58
N ILE A 174 2.74 13.39 24.44
CA ILE A 174 3.39 13.19 23.14
C ILE A 174 3.01 11.83 22.53
N ALA A 175 2.97 10.78 23.33
CA ALA A 175 2.54 9.46 22.89
C ALA A 175 1.08 9.47 22.41
N LEU A 176 0.19 10.15 23.13
CA LEU A 176 -1.20 10.30 22.72
C LEU A 176 -1.34 11.11 21.43
N MET A 177 -0.59 12.21 21.27
CA MET A 177 -0.56 12.97 20.00
C MET A 177 -0.18 12.05 18.84
N TRP A 178 0.91 11.31 19.00
CA TRP A 178 1.39 10.38 17.98
C TRP A 178 0.35 9.31 17.65
N PHE A 179 -0.27 8.71 18.67
CA PHE A 179 -1.28 7.67 18.48
C PHE A 179 -2.55 8.20 17.80
N THR A 180 -3.01 9.41 18.14
CA THR A 180 -4.20 10.00 17.50
C THR A 180 -3.98 10.36 16.04
N THR A 181 -2.74 10.66 15.64
CA THR A 181 -2.41 11.05 14.24
C THR A 181 -1.90 9.88 13.40
N PHE A 182 -1.25 8.89 14.00
CA PHE A 182 -0.61 7.81 13.26
C PHE A 182 -1.10 6.41 13.65
N GLY A 183 -1.85 6.28 14.75
CA GLY A 183 -2.33 4.99 15.24
C GLY A 183 -3.22 4.27 14.23
N ARG A 184 -4.00 5.01 13.42
CA ARG A 184 -4.82 4.42 12.37
C ARG A 184 -3.98 3.76 11.27
N HIS A 185 -2.82 4.33 10.95
CA HIS A 185 -1.86 3.75 10.00
C HIS A 185 -1.14 2.49 10.55
N LEU A 186 -1.38 2.13 11.82
CA LEU A 186 -0.92 0.84 12.39
C LEU A 186 -1.97 -0.27 12.31
N VAL A 187 -3.24 0.09 12.06
CA VAL A 187 -4.39 -0.82 12.18
C VAL A 187 -5.08 -1.03 10.83
N LEU A 188 -5.04 -0.04 9.95
CA LEU A 188 -5.61 -0.16 8.60
C LEU A 188 -4.63 -0.84 7.67
N ASN A 189 -4.58 -2.17 7.78
CA ASN A 189 -3.89 -3.04 6.83
C ASN A 189 -4.85 -3.58 5.77
N ASN A 190 -5.71 -2.73 5.21
CA ASN A 190 -6.56 -3.12 4.08
C ASN A 190 -5.80 -3.07 2.75
N PHE A 191 -4.49 -3.38 2.77
CA PHE A 191 -3.82 -3.75 1.54
C PHE A 191 -4.23 -5.18 1.22
N SER A 192 -5.23 -5.32 0.35
CA SER A 192 -5.36 -6.54 -0.45
C SER A 192 -4.22 -6.56 -1.48
N ASN A 193 -2.97 -6.59 -0.99
CA ASN A 193 -1.80 -6.88 -1.80
C ASN A 193 -1.93 -8.34 -2.20
N LYS A 194 -2.34 -8.57 -3.44
CA LYS A 194 -2.46 -9.91 -3.99
C LYS A 194 -1.23 -10.20 -4.82
N GLU A 195 -0.53 -11.29 -4.52
CA GLU A 195 0.45 -11.86 -5.43
C GLU A 195 -0.29 -12.68 -6.47
N VAL A 196 -0.22 -12.22 -7.72
CA VAL A 196 -0.77 -12.90 -8.88
C VAL A 196 0.37 -13.66 -9.56
N ARG A 197 0.36 -14.98 -9.42
CA ARG A 197 1.26 -15.90 -10.12
C ARG A 197 0.57 -16.44 -11.35
N ILE A 198 1.26 -16.37 -12.49
CA ILE A 198 0.71 -16.86 -13.75
C ILE A 198 1.53 -18.06 -14.19
N TYR A 199 0.84 -19.17 -14.44
CA TYR A 199 1.40 -20.39 -15.00
C TYR A 199 0.88 -20.58 -16.42
N ARG A 200 1.77 -20.92 -17.36
CA ARG A 200 1.39 -21.26 -18.73
C ARG A 200 1.30 -22.77 -18.88
N LEU A 201 0.10 -23.27 -19.17
CA LEU A 201 -0.14 -24.66 -19.55
C LEU A 201 -0.20 -24.75 -21.07
N LYS A 202 0.58 -25.65 -21.67
CA LYS A 202 0.41 -25.99 -23.08
C LYS A 202 -0.72 -27.01 -23.19
N ALA A 203 -1.77 -26.69 -23.93
CA ALA A 203 -2.78 -27.68 -24.28
C ALA A 203 -2.32 -28.53 -25.47
N ASP A 204 -2.85 -29.75 -25.57
CA ASP A 204 -2.53 -30.72 -26.63
C ASP A 204 -2.81 -30.19 -28.05
N ASN A 205 -3.65 -29.16 -28.18
CA ASN A 205 -3.97 -28.50 -29.45
C ASN A 205 -2.98 -27.39 -29.86
N GLY A 206 -1.87 -27.21 -29.13
CA GLY A 206 -0.87 -26.17 -29.39
C GLY A 206 -1.26 -24.76 -28.88
N LYS A 207 -2.47 -24.58 -28.32
CA LYS A 207 -2.86 -23.34 -27.64
C LYS A 207 -2.31 -23.30 -26.22
N SER A 208 -1.97 -22.10 -25.75
CA SER A 208 -1.50 -21.87 -24.38
C SER A 208 -2.67 -21.42 -23.52
N HIS A 209 -2.95 -22.14 -22.43
CA HIS A 209 -3.89 -21.71 -21.40
C HIS A 209 -3.09 -21.09 -20.26
N TYR A 210 -3.57 -20.00 -19.69
CA TYR A 210 -2.97 -19.40 -18.51
C TYR A 210 -3.81 -19.72 -17.29
N VAL A 211 -3.14 -20.22 -16.25
CA VAL A 211 -3.72 -20.40 -14.92
C VAL A 211 -3.17 -19.30 -14.04
N VAL A 212 -4.09 -18.53 -13.48
CA VAL A 212 -3.77 -17.48 -12.50
C VAL A 212 -3.99 -18.07 -11.11
N ASP A 213 -2.96 -17.95 -10.26
CA ASP A 213 -2.99 -18.26 -8.84
C ASP A 213 -2.86 -16.94 -8.08
N VAL A 214 -3.88 -16.60 -7.29
CA VAL A 214 -3.99 -15.33 -6.57
C VAL A 214 -3.85 -15.62 -5.09
N ARG A 215 -2.79 -15.11 -4.47
CA ARG A 215 -2.52 -15.30 -3.04
C ARG A 215 -2.42 -13.96 -2.34
N ASN A 216 -2.70 -13.92 -1.05
CA ASN A 216 -2.36 -12.75 -0.24
C ASN A 216 -0.83 -12.63 -0.15
N ASP A 217 -0.29 -11.45 -0.45
CA ASP A 217 1.14 -11.16 -0.33
C ASP A 217 1.46 -10.80 1.12
N ASN A 218 1.98 -11.77 1.86
CA ASN A 218 2.34 -11.61 3.27
C ASN A 218 3.77 -11.06 3.48
N SER A 219 4.34 -10.37 2.49
CA SER A 219 5.66 -9.76 2.62
C SER A 219 5.64 -8.54 3.55
N ILE A 220 6.67 -8.43 4.40
CA ILE A 220 6.85 -7.28 5.31
C ILE A 220 7.67 -6.23 4.56
N GLU A 221 7.04 -5.12 4.15
CA GLU A 221 7.71 -3.99 3.50
C GLU A 221 7.78 -2.76 4.41
N ASN A 222 6.82 -2.59 5.32
CA ASN A 222 6.72 -1.42 6.20
C ASN A 222 6.42 -1.78 7.66
N LEU A 223 6.46 -0.77 8.54
CA LEU A 223 6.18 -0.91 9.97
C LEU A 223 4.76 -1.44 10.25
N SER A 224 3.75 -1.07 9.43
CA SER A 224 2.40 -1.61 9.54
C SER A 224 2.42 -3.13 9.31
N ASP A 225 2.95 -3.57 8.17
CA ASP A 225 3.07 -5.00 7.84
C ASP A 225 3.76 -5.81 8.95
N LEU A 226 4.77 -5.23 9.59
CA LEU A 226 5.45 -5.86 10.73
C LEU A 226 4.54 -6.02 11.94
N ILE A 227 3.78 -4.98 12.29
CA ILE A 227 2.83 -4.99 13.41
C ILE A 227 1.69 -5.96 13.12
N ASP A 228 1.17 -5.96 11.89
CA ASP A 228 0.15 -6.91 11.47
C ASP A 228 0.64 -8.34 11.52
N HIS A 229 1.88 -8.59 11.09
CA HIS A 229 2.48 -9.90 11.17
C HIS A 229 2.64 -10.39 12.62
N ILE A 230 3.02 -9.51 13.55
CA ILE A 230 3.25 -9.87 14.95
C ILE A 230 1.93 -10.05 15.72
N PHE A 231 0.95 -9.17 15.51
CA PHE A 231 -0.24 -9.09 16.37
C PHE A 231 -1.51 -9.67 15.75
N PHE A 232 -1.62 -9.71 14.42
CA PHE A 232 -2.88 -10.04 13.73
C PHE A 232 -2.81 -11.27 12.81
N ASN A 233 -1.61 -11.76 12.46
CA ASN A 233 -1.39 -12.92 11.58
C ASN A 233 -2.05 -14.23 12.06
N ASN A 234 -2.37 -14.36 13.36
CA ASN A 234 -3.05 -15.55 13.90
C ASN A 234 -4.58 -15.57 13.66
N ARG A 235 -5.18 -14.54 13.05
CA ARG A 235 -6.66 -14.45 12.88
C ARG A 235 -7.18 -14.82 11.50
N ALA A 236 -6.35 -14.76 10.45
CA ALA A 236 -6.72 -15.27 9.14
C ALA A 236 -6.21 -16.71 9.06
N GLY A 237 -7.13 -17.68 9.04
CA GLY A 237 -6.77 -19.02 8.60
C GLY A 237 -6.03 -18.89 7.26
N ASN A 238 -4.87 -19.54 7.15
CA ASN A 238 -4.15 -19.73 5.89
C ASN A 238 -4.97 -20.64 4.96
N GLU A 239 -6.24 -20.33 4.72
CA GLU A 239 -6.97 -20.90 3.61
C GLU A 239 -6.50 -20.13 2.37
N PRO A 240 -5.79 -20.79 1.44
CA PRO A 240 -5.49 -20.18 0.16
C PRO A 240 -6.82 -19.89 -0.54
N ASP A 241 -7.18 -18.62 -0.72
CA ASP A 241 -8.25 -18.19 -1.65
C ASP A 241 -7.73 -18.32 -3.10
N ASP A 242 -7.29 -19.54 -3.43
CA ASP A 242 -6.75 -19.91 -4.74
C ASP A 242 -7.88 -19.78 -5.77
N LYS A 243 -7.99 -18.61 -6.41
CA LYS A 243 -8.92 -18.40 -7.53
C LYS A 243 -8.23 -18.76 -8.84
N TYR A 244 -8.50 -19.97 -9.31
CA TYR A 244 -8.08 -20.42 -10.63
C TYR A 244 -8.96 -19.80 -11.72
N ILE A 245 -8.38 -18.91 -12.53
CA ILE A 245 -9.03 -18.38 -13.73
C ILE A 245 -8.26 -18.91 -14.93
N ALA A 246 -8.96 -19.63 -15.80
CA ALA A 246 -8.43 -20.07 -17.10
C ALA A 246 -8.62 -18.94 -18.11
N LEU A 247 -7.52 -18.38 -18.59
CA LEU A 247 -7.51 -17.44 -19.72
C LEU A 247 -7.11 -18.22 -20.99
N GLN A 248 -7.99 -18.19 -22.02
CA GLN A 248 -7.78 -18.85 -23.32
C GLN A 248 -6.95 -17.99 -24.29
#